data_AF-A0A1G1YHW7-F1
#
_entry.id   AF-A0A1G1YHW7-F1
#
_cell.length_a   1.000
_cell.length_b   1.000
_cell.length_c   1.000
_cell.angle_alpha   90.00
_cell.angle_beta   90.00
_cell.angle_gamma   90.00
#
_symmetry.space_group_name_H-M   'P 1'
#
loop_
_entity.id
_entity.type
_entity.pdbx_description
1 polymer ?
#
loop_
_entity_poly.entity_id
_entity_poly.type
_entity_poly.pdbx_seq_one_letter_code
_entity_poly.pdbx_strand_id
1 'polypeptide(L)'
;MKNPEFLKQKYDLHNSPEAASAAKSSEVAIGRKVPQNPEARIENYLARLEQLALDPEKKQARKMFGGEPRPRALAILREMVMDKYVRPNKDKLAQGAAQVEERAARELGIEARYGQEELAERGEIAVADLEKSLDNWILYLSDLNEPYPVWFRYYAFRNILDLGDYDKDKGEFTKRSKGSTRLFPDIDRGALAYVEQMIEASRDPKMLERLIGAQQTAARGDIPADQLITKEKAQNFAQLSFAKQYAEGIRQAGEITPEMRAETKGQWVKYQKGTDPTALWASLQNKGTAWCTKGFATAETQLKGGDFYVYYTL
;
A
#
# COMPACT_ATOMS: atom_id res chain seq x y z
N MET A 1 15.90 3.04 -13.13
CA MET A 1 17.03 3.96 -12.78
C MET A 1 17.14 4.16 -11.26
N LYS A 2 18.17 4.83 -10.70
CA LYS A 2 18.29 5.07 -9.23
C LYS A 2 17.56 6.32 -8.70
N ASN A 3 17.29 7.29 -9.57
CA ASN A 3 16.48 8.50 -9.34
C ASN A 3 16.62 9.26 -7.98
N PRO A 4 17.85 9.53 -7.49
CA PRO A 4 18.04 10.20 -6.20
C PRO A 4 17.50 11.65 -6.19
N GLU A 5 17.57 12.36 -7.31
CA GLU A 5 17.06 13.72 -7.44
C GLU A 5 15.54 13.80 -7.19
N PHE A 6 14.79 12.71 -7.45
CA PHE A 6 13.34 12.67 -7.19
C PHE A 6 13.07 12.73 -5.70
N LEU A 7 13.77 11.89 -4.94
CA LEU A 7 13.62 11.80 -3.49
C LEU A 7 14.18 13.03 -2.76
N LYS A 8 15.21 13.67 -3.33
CA LYS A 8 15.70 14.98 -2.86
C LYS A 8 14.61 16.04 -3.02
N GLN A 9 14.05 16.21 -4.20
CA GLN A 9 13.03 17.23 -4.46
C GLN A 9 11.74 16.98 -3.67
N LYS A 10 11.35 15.71 -3.51
CA LYS A 10 10.09 15.34 -2.83
C LYS A 10 10.17 15.40 -1.31
N TYR A 11 11.32 15.06 -0.71
CA TYR A 11 11.41 14.83 0.74
C TYR A 11 12.64 15.44 1.42
N ASP A 12 13.51 16.12 0.68
CA ASP A 12 14.81 16.53 1.19
C ASP A 12 15.59 15.35 1.81
N LEU A 13 15.48 14.16 1.20
CA LEU A 13 15.82 12.89 1.86
C LEU A 13 17.27 12.81 2.37
N HIS A 14 18.20 13.48 1.69
CA HIS A 14 19.61 13.53 2.08
C HIS A 14 19.87 14.16 3.46
N ASN A 15 18.97 15.03 3.94
CA ASN A 15 19.06 15.65 5.27
C ASN A 15 18.28 14.90 6.36
N SER A 16 17.61 13.80 6.01
CA SER A 16 16.85 13.01 6.97
C SER A 16 17.76 12.36 8.04
N PRO A 17 17.27 12.18 9.28
CA PRO A 17 17.98 11.43 10.32
C PRO A 17 18.36 10.01 9.88
N GLU A 18 17.50 9.36 9.11
CA GLU A 18 17.69 8.01 8.60
C GLU A 18 18.85 7.97 7.59
N ALA A 19 18.94 8.94 6.67
CA ALA A 19 20.06 9.05 5.74
C ALA A 19 21.38 9.38 6.46
N ALA A 20 21.34 10.22 7.51
CA ALA A 20 22.51 10.48 8.36
C ALA A 20 23.00 9.22 9.10
N SER A 21 22.07 8.46 9.68
CA SER A 21 22.37 7.19 10.36
C SER A 21 22.94 6.14 9.41
N ALA A 22 22.40 6.06 8.20
CA ALA A 22 22.90 5.16 7.15
C ALA A 22 24.31 5.53 6.70
N ALA A 23 24.59 6.82 6.52
CA ALA A 23 25.93 7.31 6.19
C ALA A 23 26.93 6.91 7.29
N LYS A 24 26.66 7.24 8.55
CA LYS A 24 27.52 6.88 9.69
C LYS A 24 27.79 5.38 9.75
N SER A 25 26.76 4.56 9.58
CA SER A 25 26.90 3.10 9.58
C SER A 25 27.78 2.60 8.43
N SER A 26 27.64 3.21 7.25
CA SER A 26 28.44 2.86 6.08
C SER A 26 29.90 3.24 6.27
N GLU A 27 30.17 4.45 6.79
CA GLU A 27 31.53 4.94 7.07
C GLU A 27 32.30 4.02 8.02
N VAL A 28 31.63 3.50 9.05
CA VAL A 28 32.20 2.49 9.96
C VAL A 28 32.54 1.19 9.22
N ALA A 29 31.67 0.73 8.33
CA ALA A 29 31.87 -0.52 7.61
C ALA A 29 32.98 -0.45 6.54
N ILE A 30 33.11 0.68 5.85
CA ILE A 30 34.04 0.83 4.71
C ILE A 30 35.33 1.59 5.06
N GLY A 31 35.42 2.20 6.24
CA GLY A 31 36.60 2.96 6.69
C GLY A 31 36.84 4.28 5.95
N ARG A 32 35.89 4.76 5.13
CA ARG A 32 35.97 6.03 4.40
C ARG A 32 34.67 6.82 4.54
N LYS A 33 34.77 8.16 4.42
CA LYS A 33 33.61 9.05 4.49
C LYS A 33 32.67 8.87 3.31
N VAL A 34 31.36 8.93 3.57
CA VAL A 34 30.36 9.01 2.51
C VAL A 34 30.33 10.46 1.99
N PRO A 35 30.34 10.68 0.67
CA PRO A 35 30.27 12.03 0.11
C PRO A 35 29.02 12.77 0.62
N GLN A 36 29.18 14.06 0.96
CA GLN A 36 28.11 14.87 1.54
C GLN A 36 27.10 15.40 0.52
N ASN A 37 27.35 15.22 -0.78
CA ASN A 37 26.42 15.68 -1.80
C ASN A 37 25.08 14.91 -1.72
N PRO A 38 23.95 15.55 -2.06
CA PRO A 38 22.62 14.97 -1.88
C PRO A 38 22.44 13.60 -2.53
N GLU A 39 22.92 13.43 -3.75
CA GLU A 39 22.76 12.20 -4.53
C GLU A 39 23.47 11.02 -3.86
N ALA A 40 24.74 11.19 -3.50
CA ALA A 40 25.52 10.13 -2.84
C ALA A 40 24.93 9.74 -1.49
N ARG A 41 24.39 10.70 -0.72
CA ARG A 41 23.73 10.40 0.56
C ARG A 41 22.44 9.61 0.37
N ILE A 42 21.62 9.97 -0.62
CA ILE A 42 20.39 9.25 -0.94
C ILE A 42 20.71 7.85 -1.47
N GLU A 43 21.67 7.72 -2.38
CA GLU A 43 22.07 6.42 -2.90
C GLU A 43 22.64 5.51 -1.81
N ASN A 44 23.44 6.05 -0.89
CA ASN A 44 23.93 5.30 0.27
C ASN A 44 22.77 4.78 1.14
N TYR A 45 21.79 5.64 1.41
CA TYR A 45 20.62 5.27 2.18
C TYR A 45 19.78 4.18 1.49
N LEU A 46 19.50 4.33 0.19
CA LEU A 46 18.75 3.34 -0.59
C LEU A 46 19.51 2.01 -0.68
N ALA A 47 20.83 2.02 -0.89
CA ALA A 47 21.64 0.82 -0.91
C ALA A 47 21.60 0.07 0.44
N ARG A 48 21.60 0.81 1.55
CA ARG A 48 21.42 0.21 2.87
C ARG A 48 20.02 -0.40 3.02
N LEU A 49 18.97 0.29 2.59
CA LEU A 49 17.61 -0.25 2.62
C LEU A 49 17.48 -1.53 1.78
N GLU A 50 18.07 -1.56 0.59
CA GLU A 50 18.12 -2.74 -0.26
C GLU A 50 18.83 -3.91 0.44
N GLN A 51 20.00 -3.66 1.02
CA GLN A 51 20.74 -4.69 1.76
C GLN A 51 19.94 -5.24 2.95
N LEU A 52 19.20 -4.39 3.66
CA LEU A 52 18.43 -4.78 4.85
C LEU A 52 17.13 -5.50 4.48
N ALA A 53 16.33 -4.92 3.58
CA ALA A 53 14.97 -5.38 3.28
C ALA A 53 14.92 -6.44 2.18
N LEU A 54 15.80 -6.35 1.17
CA LEU A 54 15.83 -7.26 0.02
C LEU A 54 16.96 -8.30 0.14
N ASP A 55 18.13 -7.88 0.63
CA ASP A 55 19.33 -8.71 0.80
C ASP A 55 19.60 -9.58 -0.46
N PRO A 56 19.85 -8.95 -1.63
CA PRO A 56 19.99 -9.67 -2.90
C PRO A 56 21.15 -10.66 -2.89
N GLU A 57 22.22 -10.37 -2.14
CA GLU A 57 23.40 -11.23 -1.98
C GLU A 57 23.21 -12.33 -0.93
N LYS A 58 22.04 -12.41 -0.30
CA LYS A 58 21.68 -13.43 0.70
C LYS A 58 22.67 -13.54 1.87
N LYS A 59 23.16 -12.40 2.37
CA LYS A 59 24.14 -12.35 3.45
C LYS A 59 23.52 -12.46 4.83
N GLN A 60 22.22 -12.19 4.97
CA GLN A 60 21.54 -12.25 6.26
C GLN A 60 20.96 -13.64 6.55
N ALA A 61 20.90 -13.98 7.83
CA ALA A 61 20.04 -15.07 8.30
C ALA A 61 18.60 -14.84 7.85
N ARG A 62 17.88 -15.92 7.51
CA ARG A 62 16.51 -15.86 6.99
C ARG A 62 15.50 -16.19 8.09
N LYS A 63 14.35 -15.53 8.06
CA LYS A 63 13.18 -15.80 8.93
C LYS A 63 11.96 -16.00 8.05
N MET A 64 11.06 -16.88 8.46
CA MET A 64 9.78 -17.08 7.76
C MET A 64 8.91 -15.83 7.92
N PHE A 65 8.44 -15.30 6.80
CA PHE A 65 7.49 -14.18 6.74
C PHE A 65 6.60 -14.37 5.51
N GLY A 66 5.28 -14.37 5.67
CA GLY A 66 4.33 -14.63 4.59
C GLY A 66 4.50 -16.01 3.92
N GLY A 67 4.95 -17.02 4.67
CA GLY A 67 5.18 -18.36 4.11
C GLY A 67 6.51 -18.53 3.38
N GLU A 68 7.37 -17.50 3.34
CA GLU A 68 8.63 -17.52 2.61
C GLU A 68 9.84 -17.09 3.47
N PRO A 69 11.06 -17.58 3.18
CA PRO A 69 12.26 -17.17 3.89
C PRO A 69 12.72 -15.75 3.47
N ARG A 70 12.56 -14.78 4.36
CA ARG A 70 12.92 -13.37 4.15
C ARG A 70 14.11 -12.93 5.01
N PRO A 71 14.83 -11.85 4.64
CA PRO A 71 15.98 -11.37 5.41
C PRO A 71 15.59 -11.03 6.85
N ARG A 72 16.42 -11.39 7.83
CA ARG A 72 16.12 -11.11 9.25
C ARG A 72 15.84 -9.63 9.51
N ALA A 73 16.55 -8.72 8.87
CA ALA A 73 16.34 -7.28 9.09
C ALA A 73 14.96 -6.81 8.61
N LEU A 74 14.33 -7.48 7.63
CA LEU A 74 12.96 -7.16 7.22
C LEU A 74 11.97 -7.32 8.38
N ALA A 75 12.12 -8.37 9.19
CA ALA A 75 11.29 -8.56 10.38
C ALA A 75 11.50 -7.43 11.41
N ILE A 76 12.72 -6.93 11.56
CA ILE A 76 12.99 -5.79 12.46
C ILE A 76 12.34 -4.52 11.92
N LEU A 77 12.48 -4.26 10.62
CA LEU A 77 11.85 -3.11 9.96
C LEU A 77 10.32 -3.17 10.06
N ARG A 78 9.72 -4.36 9.90
CA ARG A 78 8.29 -4.58 10.14
C ARG A 78 7.90 -4.12 11.54
N GLU A 79 8.55 -4.65 12.59
CA GLU A 79 8.23 -4.28 13.98
C GLU A 79 8.34 -2.77 14.21
N MET A 80 9.41 -2.14 13.71
CA MET A 80 9.60 -0.68 13.82
C MET A 80 8.45 0.12 13.18
N VAL A 81 7.91 -0.36 12.06
CA VAL A 81 6.77 0.28 11.40
C VAL A 81 5.49 0.06 12.21
N MET A 82 5.22 -1.16 12.67
CA MET A 82 4.00 -1.45 13.46
C MET A 82 3.99 -0.66 14.78
N ASP A 83 5.14 -0.59 15.46
CA ASP A 83 5.32 0.15 16.72
C ASP A 83 5.24 1.66 16.54
N LYS A 84 5.40 2.17 15.32
CA LYS A 84 5.31 3.60 15.03
C LYS A 84 3.92 4.03 14.56
N TYR A 85 3.29 3.22 13.69
CA TYR A 85 2.11 3.64 12.95
C TYR A 85 0.80 2.97 13.42
N VAL A 86 0.85 1.74 13.96
CA VAL A 86 -0.35 0.96 14.27
C VAL A 86 -0.56 0.84 15.78
N ARG A 87 0.32 0.11 16.46
CA ARG A 87 0.15 -0.33 17.86
C ARG A 87 -0.04 0.82 18.87
N PRO A 88 0.66 1.97 18.78
CA PRO A 88 0.45 3.08 19.74
C PRO A 88 -0.94 3.70 19.67
N ASN A 89 -1.70 3.43 18.62
CA ASN A 89 -3.01 4.00 18.41
C ASN A 89 -4.15 3.05 18.79
N LYS A 90 -3.87 1.89 19.40
CA LYS A 90 -4.85 0.85 19.74
C LYS A 90 -6.13 1.40 20.40
N ASP A 91 -6.01 2.26 21.41
CA ASP A 91 -7.18 2.82 22.10
C ASP A 91 -8.03 3.70 21.18
N LYS A 92 -7.39 4.45 20.27
CA LYS A 92 -8.08 5.29 19.28
C LYS A 92 -8.74 4.44 18.20
N LEU A 93 -8.11 3.33 17.83
CA LEU A 93 -8.67 2.36 16.89
C LEU A 93 -9.91 1.68 17.48
N ALA A 94 -9.84 1.27 18.75
CA ALA A 94 -10.98 0.72 19.49
C ALA A 94 -12.18 1.70 19.50
N GLN A 95 -11.93 2.96 19.85
CA GLN A 95 -12.94 4.01 19.85
C GLN A 95 -13.50 4.25 18.43
N GLY A 96 -12.63 4.27 17.41
CA GLY A 96 -13.03 4.43 16.02
C GLY A 96 -13.93 3.29 15.54
N ALA A 97 -13.59 2.03 15.87
CA ALA A 97 -14.41 0.86 15.56
C ALA A 97 -15.80 0.97 16.20
N ALA A 98 -15.84 1.21 17.52
CA ALA A 98 -17.08 1.37 18.26
C ALA A 98 -17.97 2.47 17.69
N GLN A 99 -17.41 3.64 17.35
CA GLN A 99 -18.19 4.74 16.77
C GLN A 99 -18.84 4.38 15.43
N VAL A 100 -18.14 3.63 14.58
CA VAL A 100 -18.68 3.17 13.29
C VAL A 100 -19.80 2.17 13.52
N GLU A 101 -19.60 1.20 14.41
CA GLU A 101 -20.60 0.17 14.73
C GLU A 101 -21.85 0.76 15.42
N GLU A 102 -21.67 1.66 16.40
CA GLU A 102 -22.78 2.36 17.05
C GLU A 102 -23.58 3.22 16.09
N ARG A 103 -22.92 3.84 15.10
CA ARG A 103 -23.60 4.60 14.06
C ARG A 103 -24.44 3.67 13.18
N ALA A 104 -23.86 2.57 12.72
CA ALA A 104 -24.58 1.57 11.92
C ALA A 104 -25.76 0.97 12.70
N ALA A 105 -25.58 0.67 13.99
CA ALA A 105 -26.66 0.19 14.86
C ALA A 105 -27.80 1.21 14.99
N ARG A 106 -27.47 2.50 15.19
CA ARG A 106 -28.46 3.57 15.26
C ARG A 106 -29.25 3.73 13.96
N GLU A 107 -28.60 3.58 12.80
CA GLU A 107 -29.27 3.59 11.49
C GLU A 107 -30.25 2.42 11.33
N LEU A 108 -30.05 1.31 12.07
CA LEU A 108 -30.94 0.16 12.15
C LEU A 108 -31.95 0.24 13.32
N GLY A 109 -31.99 1.35 14.08
CA GLY A 109 -32.86 1.52 15.24
C GLY A 109 -32.43 0.73 16.48
N ILE A 110 -31.17 0.28 16.53
CA ILE A 110 -30.59 -0.48 17.65
C ILE A 110 -29.72 0.46 18.48
N GLU A 111 -29.94 0.51 19.79
CA GLU A 111 -29.01 1.17 20.71
C GLU A 111 -27.89 0.21 21.10
N ALA A 112 -26.70 0.41 20.54
CA ALA A 112 -25.49 -0.31 20.92
C ALA A 112 -24.59 0.58 21.77
N ARG A 113 -23.99 0.01 22.81
CA ARG A 113 -22.94 0.62 23.63
C ARG A 113 -21.91 -0.43 24.01
N TYR A 114 -20.64 -0.05 23.99
CA TYR A 114 -19.53 -0.96 24.27
C TYR A 114 -18.89 -0.66 25.62
N GLY A 115 -18.72 -1.69 26.44
CA GLY A 115 -17.97 -1.63 27.68
C GLY A 115 -16.45 -1.67 27.43
N GLN A 116 -15.68 -1.69 28.51
CA GLN A 116 -14.22 -1.66 28.42
C GLN A 116 -13.63 -2.93 27.77
N GLU A 117 -14.20 -4.09 28.07
CA GLU A 117 -13.73 -5.36 27.52
C GLU A 117 -13.99 -5.43 26.01
N GLU A 118 -15.19 -5.01 25.57
CA GLU A 118 -15.58 -4.98 24.17
C GLU A 118 -14.77 -3.95 23.36
N LEU A 119 -14.39 -2.83 23.97
CA LEU A 119 -13.47 -1.86 23.37
C LEU A 119 -12.06 -2.43 23.25
N ALA A 120 -11.57 -3.13 24.28
CA ALA A 120 -10.25 -3.75 24.23
C ALA A 120 -10.15 -4.79 23.10
N GLU A 121 -11.19 -5.62 22.93
CA GLU A 121 -11.30 -6.59 21.84
C GLU A 121 -11.28 -5.92 20.46
N ARG A 122 -12.07 -4.84 20.26
CA ARG A 122 -12.05 -4.05 19.01
C ARG A 122 -10.69 -3.47 18.71
N GLY A 123 -9.98 -3.02 19.74
CA GLY A 123 -8.61 -2.53 19.61
C GLY A 123 -7.67 -3.61 19.10
N GLU A 124 -7.74 -4.83 19.64
CA GLU A 124 -6.93 -5.97 19.18
C GLU A 124 -7.25 -6.36 17.74
N ILE A 125 -8.54 -6.47 17.40
CA ILE A 125 -8.98 -6.81 16.03
C ILE A 125 -8.49 -5.75 15.04
N ALA A 126 -8.67 -4.46 15.35
CA ALA A 126 -8.25 -3.37 14.47
C ALA A 126 -6.73 -3.32 14.29
N VAL A 127 -5.95 -3.57 15.36
CA VAL A 127 -4.49 -3.67 15.26
C VAL A 127 -4.09 -4.84 14.38
N ALA A 128 -4.65 -6.03 14.60
CA ALA A 128 -4.34 -7.22 13.81
C ALA A 128 -4.66 -7.04 12.32
N ASP A 129 -5.78 -6.41 12.00
CA ASP A 129 -6.20 -6.10 10.62
C ASP A 129 -5.26 -5.10 9.93
N LEU A 130 -4.87 -4.04 10.64
CA LEU A 130 -3.93 -3.05 10.12
C LEU A 130 -2.52 -3.64 9.93
N GLU A 131 -2.05 -4.45 10.88
CA GLU A 131 -0.78 -5.16 10.73
C GLU A 131 -0.81 -6.08 9.52
N LYS A 132 -1.88 -6.88 9.35
CA LYS A 132 -2.00 -7.81 8.23
C LYS A 132 -2.04 -7.09 6.88
N SER A 133 -2.78 -5.98 6.79
CA SER A 133 -2.83 -5.19 5.55
C SER A 133 -1.49 -4.54 5.22
N LEU A 134 -0.72 -4.09 6.22
CA LEU A 134 0.62 -3.57 6.00
C LEU A 134 1.65 -4.67 5.69
N ASP A 135 1.48 -5.85 6.27
CA ASP A 135 2.29 -7.03 5.93
C ASP A 135 2.19 -7.38 4.46
N ASN A 136 1.02 -7.24 3.84
CA ASN A 136 0.88 -7.45 2.39
C ASN A 136 1.76 -6.48 1.58
N TRP A 137 1.80 -5.20 1.97
CA TRP A 137 2.68 -4.21 1.36
C TRP A 137 4.15 -4.54 1.57
N ILE A 138 4.53 -4.96 2.78
CA ILE A 138 5.91 -5.34 3.10
C ILE A 138 6.32 -6.57 2.29
N LEU A 139 5.47 -7.60 2.20
CA LEU A 139 5.71 -8.80 1.40
C LEU A 139 5.90 -8.46 -0.08
N TYR A 140 4.98 -7.67 -0.63
CA TYR A 140 5.00 -7.27 -2.03
C TYR A 140 6.24 -6.43 -2.37
N LEU A 141 6.47 -5.34 -1.63
CA LEU A 141 7.60 -4.43 -1.88
C LEU A 141 8.95 -4.99 -1.41
N SER A 142 9.00 -6.15 -0.75
CA SER A 142 10.24 -6.86 -0.44
C SER A 142 10.52 -8.07 -1.33
N ASP A 143 9.63 -8.39 -2.28
CA ASP A 143 9.84 -9.46 -3.24
C ASP A 143 10.82 -9.04 -4.34
N LEU A 144 11.90 -9.81 -4.50
CA LEU A 144 12.94 -9.60 -5.52
C LEU A 144 12.42 -9.82 -6.95
N ASN A 145 11.31 -10.53 -7.12
CA ASN A 145 10.70 -10.77 -8.43
C ASN A 145 9.88 -9.58 -8.93
N GLU A 146 9.50 -8.65 -8.04
CA GLU A 146 8.80 -7.43 -8.47
C GLU A 146 9.77 -6.48 -9.20
N PRO A 147 9.36 -5.84 -10.31
CA PRO A 147 10.29 -5.14 -11.21
C PRO A 147 10.77 -3.78 -10.68
N TYR A 148 10.31 -3.37 -9.51
CA TYR A 148 10.52 -2.02 -9.01
C TYR A 148 11.94 -1.76 -8.50
N PRO A 149 12.57 -0.63 -8.87
CA PRO A 149 13.80 -0.16 -8.27
C PRO A 149 13.56 0.29 -6.83
N VAL A 150 14.63 0.26 -6.02
CA VAL A 150 14.58 0.55 -4.58
C VAL A 150 14.01 1.93 -4.26
N TRP A 151 14.32 2.95 -5.08
CA TRP A 151 13.79 4.30 -4.88
C TRP A 151 12.25 4.32 -4.97
N PHE A 152 11.67 3.52 -5.87
CA PHE A 152 10.23 3.46 -6.07
C PHE A 152 9.56 2.63 -4.97
N ARG A 153 10.15 1.50 -4.58
CA ARG A 153 9.70 0.73 -3.40
C ARG A 153 9.65 1.60 -2.15
N TYR A 154 10.70 2.39 -1.91
CA TYR A 154 10.74 3.37 -0.83
C TYR A 154 9.67 4.44 -0.98
N TYR A 155 9.51 5.00 -2.19
CA TYR A 155 8.50 6.02 -2.47
C TYR A 155 7.08 5.53 -2.19
N ALA A 156 6.71 4.36 -2.73
CA ALA A 156 5.40 3.76 -2.53
C ALA A 156 5.16 3.44 -1.05
N PHE A 157 6.08 2.71 -0.40
CA PHE A 157 5.92 2.31 1.00
C PHE A 157 5.81 3.51 1.95
N ARG A 158 6.60 4.57 1.73
CA ARG A 158 6.52 5.78 2.55
C ARG A 158 5.15 6.43 2.48
N ASN A 159 4.53 6.47 1.30
CA ASN A 159 3.25 7.16 1.13
C ASN A 159 2.06 6.34 1.57
N ILE A 160 2.04 5.01 1.36
CA ILE A 160 0.89 4.18 1.76
C ILE A 160 0.62 4.26 3.27
N LEU A 161 1.64 4.58 4.08
CA LEU A 161 1.50 4.77 5.52
C LEU A 161 0.52 5.90 5.89
N ASP A 162 0.34 6.89 5.01
CA ASP A 162 -0.54 8.05 5.23
C ASP A 162 -1.87 7.98 4.44
N LEU A 163 -1.97 7.08 3.44
CA LEU A 163 -3.18 6.90 2.61
C LEU A 163 -4.17 5.96 3.28
N GLY A 164 -5.40 6.41 3.57
CA GLY A 164 -6.53 5.54 3.90
C GLY A 164 -7.05 4.78 2.68
N ASP A 165 -8.25 4.19 2.80
CA ASP A 165 -8.88 3.44 1.71
C ASP A 165 -9.20 4.31 0.48
N TYR A 166 -9.36 3.66 -0.67
CA TYR A 166 -9.76 4.27 -1.94
C TYR A 166 -11.28 4.40 -2.02
N ASP A 167 -11.78 5.64 -2.09
CA ASP A 167 -13.18 5.93 -2.35
C ASP A 167 -13.43 5.85 -3.86
N LYS A 168 -14.05 4.76 -4.32
CA LYS A 168 -14.34 4.54 -5.74
C LYS A 168 -15.34 5.53 -6.31
N ASP A 169 -16.29 5.99 -5.51
CA ASP A 169 -17.32 6.91 -5.98
C ASP A 169 -16.71 8.29 -6.24
N LYS A 170 -15.73 8.68 -5.43
CA LYS A 170 -15.00 9.95 -5.59
C LYS A 170 -13.72 9.83 -6.43
N GLY A 171 -13.23 8.61 -6.65
CA GLY A 171 -11.97 8.36 -7.34
C GLY A 171 -10.73 8.88 -6.59
N GLU A 172 -10.76 8.89 -5.26
CA GLU A 172 -9.68 9.46 -4.44
C GLU A 172 -9.37 8.65 -3.18
N PHE A 173 -8.12 8.77 -2.70
CA PHE A 173 -7.72 8.20 -1.42
C PHE A 173 -8.06 9.13 -0.27
N THR A 174 -8.63 8.57 0.79
CA THR A 174 -8.79 9.30 2.04
C THR A 174 -7.45 9.45 2.77
N LYS A 175 -7.33 10.44 3.65
CA LYS A 175 -6.20 10.53 4.59
C LYS A 175 -6.43 9.62 5.79
N ARG A 176 -5.37 8.98 6.26
CA ARG A 176 -5.43 8.18 7.50
C ARG A 176 -5.41 9.08 8.73
N SER A 177 -6.33 8.81 9.66
CA SER A 177 -6.29 9.33 11.02
C SER A 177 -5.79 8.25 11.98
N LYS A 178 -5.30 8.65 13.15
CA LYS A 178 -4.80 7.72 14.18
C LYS A 178 -5.87 6.72 14.67
N GLY A 179 -7.16 7.07 14.60
CA GLY A 179 -8.26 6.19 14.98
C GLY A 179 -8.92 5.48 13.80
N SER A 180 -8.33 5.52 12.60
CA SER A 180 -8.93 4.90 11.44
C SER A 180 -8.72 3.39 11.46
N THR A 181 -9.82 2.64 11.48
CA THR A 181 -9.85 1.18 11.33
C THR A 181 -9.82 0.74 9.87
N ARG A 182 -9.79 1.70 8.93
CA ARG A 182 -9.66 1.40 7.49
C ARG A 182 -8.28 0.84 7.21
N LEU A 183 -8.25 -0.27 6.49
CA LEU A 183 -7.03 -0.95 6.07
C LEU A 183 -6.13 -0.03 5.24
N PHE A 184 -4.86 -0.41 5.11
CA PHE A 184 -4.00 0.16 4.08
C PHE A 184 -4.57 -0.13 2.68
N PRO A 185 -4.35 0.78 1.69
CA PRO A 185 -4.81 0.61 0.33
C PRO A 185 -4.51 -0.78 -0.23
N ASP A 186 -5.39 -1.27 -1.10
CA ASP A 186 -5.10 -2.45 -1.89
C ASP A 186 -3.89 -2.24 -2.80
N ILE A 187 -3.20 -3.35 -3.12
CA ILE A 187 -2.04 -3.35 -4.02
C ILE A 187 -2.54 -3.56 -5.45
N ASP A 188 -2.49 -2.49 -6.23
CA ASP A 188 -2.73 -2.52 -7.67
C ASP A 188 -1.38 -2.42 -8.40
N ARG A 189 -0.95 -3.57 -8.94
CA ARG A 189 0.34 -3.70 -9.63
C ARG A 189 0.38 -2.84 -10.90
N GLY A 190 -0.75 -2.76 -11.61
CA GLY A 190 -0.88 -1.97 -12.83
C GLY A 190 -0.76 -0.48 -12.53
N ALA A 191 -1.46 -0.02 -11.51
CA ALA A 191 -1.38 1.36 -11.05
C ALA A 191 0.04 1.71 -10.58
N LEU A 192 0.69 0.86 -9.77
CA LEU A 192 2.07 1.09 -9.33
C LEU A 192 3.06 1.14 -10.51
N ALA A 193 2.94 0.23 -11.47
CA ALA A 193 3.75 0.25 -12.69
C ALA A 193 3.53 1.54 -13.49
N TYR A 194 2.28 1.99 -13.62
CA TYR A 194 1.96 3.26 -14.27
C TYR A 194 2.60 4.45 -13.55
N VAL A 195 2.49 4.52 -12.21
CA VAL A 195 3.10 5.60 -11.42
C VAL A 195 4.62 5.64 -11.63
N GLU A 196 5.30 4.50 -11.53
CA GLU A 196 6.73 4.41 -11.73
C GLU A 196 7.13 4.91 -13.13
N GLN A 197 6.49 4.36 -14.16
CA GLN A 197 6.79 4.66 -15.56
C GLN A 197 6.57 6.14 -15.89
N MET A 198 5.50 6.75 -15.39
CA MET A 198 5.22 8.17 -15.59
C MET A 198 6.25 9.06 -14.88
N ILE A 199 6.69 8.68 -13.67
CA ILE A 199 7.76 9.40 -12.97
C ILE A 199 9.09 9.25 -13.72
N GLU A 200 9.45 8.07 -14.22
CA GLU A 200 10.66 7.87 -15.01
C GLU A 200 10.60 8.64 -16.34
N ALA A 201 9.48 8.59 -17.06
CA ALA A 201 9.27 9.33 -18.30
C ALA A 201 9.32 10.86 -18.13
N SER A 202 9.05 11.38 -16.92
CA SER A 202 9.21 12.81 -16.63
C SER A 202 10.67 13.30 -16.68
N ARG A 203 11.63 12.36 -16.66
CA ARG A 203 13.07 12.62 -16.50
C ARG A 203 13.94 11.96 -17.56
N ASP A 204 13.55 10.78 -18.02
CA ASP A 204 14.27 10.03 -19.06
C ASP A 204 13.51 10.12 -20.40
N PRO A 205 14.06 10.86 -21.39
CA PRO A 205 13.49 10.93 -22.73
C PRO A 205 13.30 9.56 -23.38
N LYS A 206 14.20 8.59 -23.13
CA LYS A 206 14.10 7.25 -23.73
C LYS A 206 12.90 6.48 -23.17
N MET A 207 12.64 6.63 -21.87
CA MET A 207 11.47 6.04 -21.24
C MET A 207 10.18 6.68 -21.77
N LEU A 208 10.17 8.01 -21.93
CA LEU A 208 9.05 8.73 -22.52
C LEU A 208 8.74 8.25 -23.96
N GLU A 209 9.76 8.17 -24.82
CA GLU A 209 9.62 7.66 -26.19
C GLU A 209 9.08 6.23 -26.21
N ARG A 210 9.57 5.36 -25.32
CA ARG A 210 9.08 3.99 -25.18
C ARG A 210 7.61 3.93 -24.76
N LEU A 211 7.19 4.76 -23.80
CA LEU A 211 5.77 4.81 -23.38
C LEU A 211 4.87 5.29 -24.49
N ILE A 212 5.26 6.35 -25.20
CA ILE A 212 4.50 6.88 -26.34
C ILE A 212 4.36 5.80 -27.43
N GLY A 213 5.45 5.12 -27.79
CA GLY A 213 5.42 4.05 -28.79
C GLY A 213 4.55 2.86 -28.38
N ALA A 214 4.59 2.47 -27.09
CA ALA A 214 3.73 1.42 -26.55
C ALA A 214 2.25 1.84 -26.60
N GLN A 215 1.93 3.08 -26.23
CA GLN A 215 0.57 3.62 -26.28
C GLN A 215 0.01 3.63 -27.71
N GLN A 216 0.79 4.13 -28.67
CA GLN A 216 0.40 4.17 -30.09
C GLN A 216 0.13 2.77 -30.67
N THR A 217 0.96 1.79 -30.29
CA THR A 217 0.81 0.40 -30.71
C THR A 217 -0.47 -0.23 -30.14
N ALA A 218 -0.71 -0.04 -28.84
CA ALA A 218 -1.87 -0.61 -28.15
C ALA A 218 -3.21 -0.05 -28.68
N ALA A 219 -3.26 1.25 -28.96
CA ALA A 219 -4.47 1.94 -29.43
C ALA A 219 -4.66 1.88 -30.96
N ARG A 220 -3.83 1.15 -31.71
CA ARG A 220 -3.82 1.13 -33.18
C ARG A 220 -3.81 2.53 -33.82
N GLY A 221 -3.21 3.50 -33.14
CA GLY A 221 -3.12 4.89 -33.57
C GLY A 221 -4.36 5.77 -33.33
N ASP A 222 -5.44 5.24 -32.74
CA ASP A 222 -6.65 6.02 -32.42
C ASP A 222 -6.68 6.40 -30.94
N ILE A 223 -5.84 7.38 -30.56
CA ILE A 223 -5.75 7.89 -29.19
C ILE A 223 -6.29 9.32 -29.18
N PRO A 224 -7.30 9.62 -28.35
CA PRO A 224 -7.71 10.99 -28.09
C PRO A 224 -6.51 11.87 -27.67
N ALA A 225 -6.39 13.07 -28.22
CA ALA A 225 -5.21 13.93 -27.99
C ALA A 225 -4.97 14.26 -26.50
N ASP A 226 -6.04 14.32 -25.72
CA ASP A 226 -6.05 14.50 -24.26
C ASP A 226 -5.57 13.27 -23.49
N GLN A 227 -5.49 12.10 -24.12
CA GLN A 227 -4.94 10.86 -23.53
C GLN A 227 -3.48 10.59 -23.92
N LEU A 228 -2.93 11.29 -24.92
CA LEU A 228 -1.54 11.12 -25.32
C LEU A 228 -0.57 11.45 -24.19
N ILE A 229 0.38 10.56 -23.92
CA ILE A 229 1.47 10.84 -22.98
C ILE A 229 2.38 11.91 -23.61
N THR A 230 2.58 13.02 -22.91
CA THR A 230 3.53 14.08 -23.30
C THR A 230 4.54 14.30 -22.18
N LYS A 231 5.68 14.93 -22.52
CA LYS A 231 6.68 15.34 -21.53
C LYS A 231 6.07 16.21 -20.43
N GLU A 232 5.22 17.15 -20.81
CA GLU A 232 4.53 18.05 -19.89
C GLU A 232 3.58 17.26 -18.96
N LYS A 233 2.78 16.33 -19.49
CA LYS A 233 1.91 15.47 -18.66
C LYS A 233 2.72 14.62 -17.69
N ALA A 234 3.82 14.01 -18.14
CA ALA A 234 4.69 13.24 -17.26
C ALA A 234 5.31 14.11 -16.14
N GLN A 235 5.75 15.32 -16.47
CA GLN A 235 6.30 16.27 -15.50
C GLN A 235 5.25 16.73 -14.48
N ASN A 236 4.05 17.09 -14.94
CA ASN A 236 2.92 17.47 -14.07
C ASN A 236 2.51 16.30 -13.17
N PHE A 237 2.43 15.09 -13.73
CA PHE A 237 2.13 13.87 -12.99
C PHE A 237 3.15 13.61 -11.87
N ALA A 238 4.45 13.73 -12.15
CA ALA A 238 5.51 13.51 -11.17
C ALA A 238 5.45 14.49 -9.97
N GLN A 239 4.86 15.67 -10.16
CA GLN A 239 4.68 16.67 -9.10
C GLN A 239 3.49 16.36 -8.18
N LEU A 240 2.49 15.61 -8.66
CA LEU A 240 1.31 15.24 -7.87
C LEU A 240 1.68 14.49 -6.57
N SER A 241 0.78 14.53 -5.58
CA SER A 241 0.88 13.65 -4.41
C SER A 241 0.75 12.19 -4.83
N PHE A 242 1.39 11.26 -4.11
CA PHE A 242 1.27 9.83 -4.38
C PHE A 242 -0.19 9.35 -4.42
N ALA A 243 -1.05 9.86 -3.53
CA ALA A 243 -2.50 9.56 -3.56
C ALA A 243 -3.14 9.83 -4.93
N LYS A 244 -2.85 11.00 -5.52
CA LYS A 244 -3.38 11.36 -6.84
C LYS A 244 -2.76 10.52 -7.96
N GLN A 245 -1.45 10.28 -7.89
CA GLN A 245 -0.75 9.43 -8.87
C GLN A 245 -1.31 8.01 -8.87
N TYR A 246 -1.50 7.44 -7.68
CA TYR A 246 -1.98 6.08 -7.51
C TYR A 246 -3.45 5.97 -7.92
N ALA A 247 -4.29 6.96 -7.58
CA ALA A 247 -5.68 7.01 -8.02
C ALA A 247 -5.80 7.12 -9.55
N GLU A 248 -4.92 7.88 -10.19
CA GLU A 248 -4.86 7.95 -11.66
C GLU A 248 -4.42 6.62 -12.27
N GLY A 249 -3.42 5.96 -11.70
CA GLY A 249 -3.03 4.61 -12.12
C GLY A 249 -4.17 3.59 -12.02
N ILE A 250 -4.98 3.66 -10.95
CA ILE A 250 -6.16 2.79 -10.79
C ILE A 250 -7.21 3.09 -11.88
N ARG A 251 -7.46 4.38 -12.18
CA ARG A 251 -8.41 4.77 -13.24
C ARG A 251 -7.98 4.26 -14.62
N GLN A 252 -6.68 4.20 -14.91
CA GLN A 252 -6.16 3.66 -16.17
C GLN A 252 -6.43 2.15 -16.35
N ALA A 253 -6.65 1.40 -15.25
CA ALA A 253 -7.02 -0.02 -15.31
C ALA A 253 -8.49 -0.27 -15.69
N GLY A 254 -9.30 0.80 -15.78
CA GLY A 254 -10.72 0.76 -16.11
C GLY A 254 -11.61 1.16 -14.94
N GLU A 255 -12.70 1.88 -15.24
CA GLU A 255 -13.71 2.27 -14.26
C GLU A 255 -14.90 1.31 -14.28
N ILE A 256 -15.55 1.12 -13.13
CA ILE A 256 -16.81 0.37 -13.07
C ILE A 256 -17.90 1.24 -13.71
N THR A 257 -18.35 0.85 -14.90
CA THR A 257 -19.38 1.57 -15.65
C THR A 257 -20.76 1.43 -14.99
N PRO A 258 -21.73 2.34 -15.24
CA PRO A 258 -23.10 2.18 -14.77
C PRO A 258 -23.72 0.83 -15.15
N GLU A 259 -23.41 0.31 -16.34
CA GLU A 259 -23.87 -0.99 -16.83
C GLU A 259 -23.28 -2.13 -16.00
N MET A 260 -21.98 -2.07 -15.66
CA MET A 260 -21.35 -3.02 -14.75
C MET A 260 -21.95 -2.97 -13.34
N ARG A 261 -22.36 -1.78 -12.86
CA ARG A 261 -23.06 -1.65 -11.57
C ARG A 261 -24.47 -2.20 -11.58
N ALA A 262 -25.13 -2.20 -12.74
CA ALA A 262 -26.47 -2.73 -12.92
C ALA A 262 -26.50 -4.25 -13.10
N GLU A 263 -25.33 -4.90 -13.23
CA GLU A 263 -25.24 -6.35 -13.29
C GLU A 263 -25.66 -6.97 -11.95
N THR A 264 -26.64 -7.87 -12.02
CA THR A 264 -27.23 -8.56 -10.87
C THR A 264 -27.11 -10.07 -11.00
N LYS A 265 -26.43 -10.57 -12.03
CA LYS A 265 -26.02 -11.96 -12.16
C LYS A 265 -24.74 -12.19 -11.36
N GLY A 266 -24.65 -13.37 -10.79
CA GLY A 266 -23.64 -13.69 -9.81
C GLY A 266 -24.02 -14.92 -9.02
N GLN A 267 -23.25 -15.20 -7.97
CA GLN A 267 -23.47 -16.35 -7.11
C GLN A 267 -23.23 -16.02 -5.65
N TRP A 268 -24.05 -16.62 -4.79
CA TRP A 268 -23.80 -16.65 -3.35
C TRP A 268 -22.75 -17.72 -3.05
N VAL A 269 -21.68 -17.32 -2.36
CA VAL A 269 -20.68 -18.25 -1.82
C VAL A 269 -20.82 -18.25 -0.31
N LYS A 270 -20.92 -19.44 0.26
CA LYS A 270 -20.97 -19.69 1.69
C LYS A 270 -19.56 -19.94 2.23
N TYR A 271 -19.19 -19.21 3.27
CA TYR A 271 -18.02 -19.45 4.10
C TYR A 271 -18.50 -19.99 5.44
N GLN A 272 -18.05 -21.20 5.79
CA GLN A 272 -18.64 -21.96 6.88
C GLN A 272 -18.15 -21.45 8.26
N LYS A 273 -19.03 -21.47 9.24
CA LYS A 273 -18.71 -21.14 10.63
C LYS A 273 -17.49 -21.92 11.13
N GLY A 274 -16.57 -21.23 11.77
CA GLY A 274 -15.39 -21.81 12.43
C GLY A 274 -14.31 -22.31 11.48
N THR A 275 -14.40 -22.04 10.17
CA THR A 275 -13.32 -22.36 9.23
C THR A 275 -12.25 -21.27 9.22
N ASP A 276 -11.09 -21.62 8.67
CA ASP A 276 -10.00 -20.67 8.42
C ASP A 276 -10.49 -19.47 7.59
N PRO A 277 -10.19 -18.22 8.02
CA PRO A 277 -10.70 -17.02 7.37
C PRO A 277 -10.00 -16.69 6.05
N THR A 278 -8.92 -17.38 5.68
CA THR A 278 -8.11 -17.03 4.50
C THR A 278 -8.93 -17.01 3.22
N ALA A 279 -9.87 -17.95 3.04
CA ALA A 279 -10.69 -18.00 1.83
C ALA A 279 -11.64 -16.80 1.71
N LEU A 280 -12.29 -16.39 2.81
CA LEU A 280 -13.16 -15.21 2.86
C LEU A 280 -12.35 -13.92 2.74
N TRP A 281 -11.25 -13.84 3.47
CA TRP A 281 -10.35 -12.69 3.43
C TRP A 281 -9.81 -12.48 2.01
N ALA A 282 -9.25 -13.52 1.38
CA ALA A 282 -8.63 -13.44 0.06
C ALA A 282 -9.63 -13.02 -1.04
N SER A 283 -10.87 -13.50 -0.97
CA SER A 283 -11.89 -13.19 -1.98
C SER A 283 -12.37 -11.75 -1.95
N LEU A 284 -12.19 -11.04 -0.83
CA LEU A 284 -12.56 -9.63 -0.65
C LEU A 284 -11.41 -8.65 -1.00
N GLN A 285 -10.17 -9.13 -1.12
CA GLN A 285 -9.04 -8.26 -1.46
C GLN A 285 -9.14 -7.75 -2.91
N ASN A 286 -8.71 -6.52 -3.16
CA ASN A 286 -8.73 -5.87 -4.47
C ASN A 286 -10.13 -5.78 -5.13
N LYS A 287 -11.20 -6.10 -4.38
CA LYS A 287 -12.59 -5.88 -4.82
C LYS A 287 -13.04 -4.45 -4.56
N GLY A 288 -12.23 -3.67 -3.82
CA GLY A 288 -12.50 -2.29 -3.42
C GLY A 288 -13.90 -2.13 -2.82
N THR A 289 -14.22 -3.03 -1.90
CA THR A 289 -15.39 -2.94 -1.03
C THR A 289 -14.97 -2.18 0.24
N ALA A 290 -15.85 -1.31 0.75
CA ALA A 290 -15.61 -0.59 2.00
C ALA A 290 -15.95 -1.44 3.25
N TRP A 291 -15.92 -2.77 3.13
CA TRP A 291 -16.40 -3.69 4.17
C TRP A 291 -15.30 -3.96 5.21
N CYS A 292 -15.65 -3.85 6.49
CA CYS A 292 -14.73 -4.20 7.59
C CYS A 292 -14.30 -5.67 7.53
N THR A 293 -15.16 -6.57 7.01
CA THR A 293 -14.87 -8.00 6.79
C THR A 293 -13.66 -8.24 5.88
N LYS A 294 -13.21 -7.24 5.11
CA LYS A 294 -11.96 -7.33 4.36
C LYS A 294 -10.72 -7.48 5.27
N GLY A 295 -10.82 -7.08 6.54
CA GLY A 295 -9.83 -7.33 7.58
C GLY A 295 -9.78 -8.81 7.94
N PHE A 296 -8.57 -9.37 8.08
CA PHE A 296 -8.37 -10.79 8.36
C PHE A 296 -8.90 -11.22 9.74
N ALA A 297 -8.59 -10.47 10.80
CA ALA A 297 -9.09 -10.71 12.15
C ALA A 297 -10.59 -10.42 12.26
N THR A 298 -11.09 -9.41 11.53
CA THR A 298 -12.54 -9.17 11.44
C THR A 298 -13.26 -10.36 10.77
N ALA A 299 -12.75 -10.87 9.64
CA ALA A 299 -13.30 -12.05 8.97
C ALA A 299 -13.27 -13.28 9.89
N GLU A 300 -12.18 -13.49 10.63
CA GLU A 300 -12.07 -14.57 11.61
C GLU A 300 -13.15 -14.47 12.70
N THR A 301 -13.33 -13.27 13.26
CA THR A 301 -14.32 -13.01 14.31
C THR A 301 -15.75 -13.27 13.81
N GLN A 302 -16.06 -12.84 12.59
CA GLN A 302 -17.37 -13.07 11.98
C GLN A 302 -17.64 -14.56 11.71
N LEU A 303 -16.64 -15.31 11.22
CA LEU A 303 -16.76 -16.75 11.02
C LEU A 303 -16.86 -17.54 12.33
N LYS A 304 -16.34 -17.02 13.46
CA LYS A 304 -16.60 -17.61 14.78
C LYS A 304 -18.07 -17.42 15.21
N GLY A 305 -18.70 -16.32 14.81
CA GLY A 305 -20.10 -16.02 15.10
C GLY A 305 -21.09 -16.88 14.30
N GLY A 306 -20.84 -17.08 13.01
CA GLY A 306 -21.77 -17.79 12.12
C GLY A 306 -21.22 -18.05 10.73
N ASP A 307 -22.06 -18.67 9.89
CA ASP A 307 -21.78 -18.78 8.46
C ASP A 307 -21.80 -17.37 7.82
N PHE A 308 -20.85 -17.09 6.92
CA PHE A 308 -20.78 -15.82 6.21
C PHE A 308 -21.11 -16.04 4.72
N TYR A 309 -21.98 -15.19 4.17
CA TYR A 309 -22.42 -15.31 2.78
C TYR A 309 -22.01 -14.06 2.01
N VAL A 310 -21.29 -14.24 0.90
CA VAL A 310 -20.92 -13.16 -0.01
C VAL A 310 -21.56 -13.41 -1.37
N TYR A 311 -22.19 -12.37 -1.92
CA TYR A 311 -22.66 -12.38 -3.29
C TYR A 311 -21.57 -11.80 -4.20
N TYR A 312 -21.13 -12.58 -5.19
CA TYR A 312 -20.17 -12.14 -6.19
C TYR A 312 -20.87 -11.94 -7.53
N THR A 313 -20.86 -10.71 -8.04
CA THR A 313 -21.30 -10.40 -9.40
C THR A 313 -20.34 -11.01 -10.42
N LEU A 314 -20.87 -11.38 -11.59
CA LEU A 314 -20.07 -11.89 -12.73
C LEU A 314 -19.18 -10.81 -13.35
#